data_AF-A0A7Y2ML07-F1
#
_entry.id   AF-A0A7Y2ML07-F1
#
_cell.length_a   1.000
_cell.length_b   1.000
_cell.length_c   1.000
_cell.angle_alpha   90.00
_cell.angle_beta   90.00
_cell.angle_gamma   90.00
#
_symmetry.space_group_name_H-M   'P 1'
#
loop_
_entity.id
_entity.type
_entity.pdbx_description
1 polymer ?
#
loop_
_entity_poly.entity_id
_entity_poly.type
_entity_poly.pdbx_seq_one_letter_code
_entity_poly.pdbx_strand_id
1 'polypeptide(L)'
;MILGGSQGLGLATARKLASAGYNLFILHRDRKADLSAIEEDFELIRSAGTQCVTFNTDALNKQKREKVFDQITTSLGKGEKIKVVVHSIAKGNLKPMTGDGPLLEHED
;
A
#
# COMPACT_ATOMS: atom_id res chain seq x y z
N MET A 1 8.90 1.57 -0.71
CA MET A 1 7.54 2.14 -0.61
C MET A 1 6.57 1.24 -1.35
N ILE A 2 5.43 0.91 -0.74
CA ILE A 2 4.42 0.02 -1.32
C ILE A 2 3.08 0.75 -1.32
N LEU A 3 2.42 0.78 -2.47
CA LEU A 3 1.07 1.28 -2.66
C LEU A 3 0.13 0.08 -2.69
N GLY A 4 -0.78 -0.05 -1.73
CA GLY A 4 -1.64 -1.23 -1.55
C GLY A 4 -0.96 -2.37 -0.78
N GLY A 5 -0.33 -2.09 0.37
CA GLY A 5 0.45 -3.07 1.12
C GLY A 5 -0.22 -3.71 2.34
N SER A 6 -1.52 -3.49 2.58
CA SER A 6 -2.23 -4.05 3.73
C SER A 6 -2.60 -5.53 3.58
N GLN A 7 -2.72 -6.03 2.34
CA GLN A 7 -3.21 -7.38 2.06
C GLN A 7 -2.53 -7.98 0.82
N GLY A 8 -2.79 -9.28 0.58
CA GLY A 8 -2.44 -9.98 -0.65
C GLY A 8 -0.95 -9.87 -1.03
N LEU A 9 -0.70 -9.62 -2.32
CA LEU A 9 0.66 -9.49 -2.87
C LEU A 9 1.44 -8.31 -2.27
N GLY A 10 0.76 -7.21 -1.96
CA GLY A 10 1.39 -6.03 -1.36
C GLY A 10 1.94 -6.34 0.03
N LEU A 11 1.17 -7.04 0.86
CA LEU A 11 1.61 -7.46 2.20
C LEU A 11 2.73 -8.51 2.13
N ALA A 12 2.61 -9.49 1.23
CA ALA A 12 3.67 -10.49 1.02
C ALA A 12 4.99 -9.82 0.59
N THR A 13 4.90 -8.82 -0.29
CA THR A 13 6.06 -8.01 -0.71
C THR A 13 6.63 -7.20 0.44
N ALA A 14 5.78 -6.62 1.30
CA ALA A 14 6.22 -5.89 2.49
C ALA A 14 7.04 -6.79 3.42
N ARG A 15 6.52 -7.98 3.74
CA ARG A 15 7.23 -8.98 4.56
C ARG A 15 8.57 -9.38 3.94
N LYS A 16 8.61 -9.61 2.63
CA LYS A 16 9.86 -9.97 1.93
C LYS A 16 10.89 -8.85 1.96
N LEU A 17 10.49 -7.61 1.70
CA LEU A 17 11.40 -6.46 1.74
C LEU A 17 11.91 -6.17 3.15
N ALA A 18 11.05 -6.28 4.17
CA ALA A 18 11.45 -6.16 5.57
C ALA A 18 12.51 -7.21 5.95
N SER A 19 12.30 -8.47 5.56
CA SER A 19 13.28 -9.54 5.80
C SER A 19 14.63 -9.31 5.10
N ALA A 20 14.65 -8.49 4.04
CA ALA A 20 15.86 -8.08 3.34
C ALA A 20 16.49 -6.78 3.91
N GLY A 21 15.97 -6.27 5.04
CA GLY A 21 16.51 -5.10 5.72
C GLY A 21 16.05 -3.75 5.17
N TYR A 22 14.96 -3.72 4.39
CA TYR A 22 14.41 -2.46 3.90
C TYR A 22 13.46 -1.83 4.92
N ASN A 23 13.65 -0.54 5.20
CA ASN A 23 12.63 0.28 5.83
C ASN A 23 11.46 0.50 4.86
N LEU A 24 10.24 0.52 5.40
CA LEU A 24 9.01 0.51 4.62
C LEU A 24 8.15 1.75 4.89
N PHE A 25 7.66 2.32 3.79
CA PHE A 25 6.47 3.15 3.75
C PHE A 25 5.37 2.35 3.06
N ILE A 26 4.24 2.14 3.73
CA ILE A 26 3.10 1.38 3.21
C ILE A 26 1.89 2.29 3.15
N LEU A 27 1.41 2.56 1.93
CA LEU A 27 0.12 3.21 1.73
C LEU A 27 -0.92 2.11 1.52
N HIS A 28 -2.05 2.22 2.17
CA HIS A 28 -3.14 1.27 2.04
C HIS A 28 -4.48 1.98 2.29
N ARG A 29 -5.59 1.33 1.98
CA ARG A 29 -6.92 1.90 2.16
C ARG A 29 -7.87 0.80 2.60
N ASP A 30 -8.14 0.76 3.89
CA ASP A 30 -8.93 -0.30 4.50
C ASP A 30 -10.00 0.29 5.42
N ARG A 31 -11.05 -0.48 5.64
CA ARG A 31 -12.15 -0.08 6.50
C ARG A 31 -11.72 -0.25 7.95
N LYS A 32 -12.34 0.52 8.85
CA LYS A 32 -12.01 0.49 10.29
C LYS A 32 -12.11 -0.91 10.91
N ALA A 33 -13.01 -1.76 10.40
CA ALA A 33 -13.19 -3.14 10.86
C ALA A 33 -11.94 -4.01 10.63
N ASP A 34 -11.19 -3.75 9.55
CA ASP A 34 -10.06 -4.59 9.15
C ASP A 34 -8.73 -4.11 9.76
N LEU A 35 -8.70 -2.89 10.32
CA LEU A 35 -7.46 -2.26 10.79
C LEU A 35 -6.78 -3.01 11.92
N SER A 36 -7.52 -3.68 12.80
CA SER A 36 -6.91 -4.45 13.90
C SER A 36 -6.02 -5.57 13.34
N ALA A 37 -6.56 -6.38 12.42
CA ALA A 37 -5.82 -7.48 11.81
C ALA A 37 -4.63 -6.97 10.97
N ILE A 38 -4.84 -5.87 10.23
CA ILE A 38 -3.78 -5.25 9.42
C ILE A 38 -2.64 -4.72 10.32
N GLU A 39 -2.96 -4.15 11.48
CA GLU A 39 -1.93 -3.64 12.39
C GLU A 39 -1.10 -4.78 13.00
N GLU A 40 -1.71 -5.94 13.29
CA GLU A 40 -0.96 -7.14 13.70
C GLU A 40 0.07 -7.57 12.65
N ASP A 41 -0.31 -7.52 11.36
CA ASP A 41 0.60 -7.79 10.25
C ASP A 41 1.76 -6.78 10.19
N PHE A 42 1.49 -5.50 10.44
CA PHE A 42 2.51 -4.46 10.47
C PHE A 42 3.44 -4.57 11.69
N GLU A 43 2.91 -4.95 12.86
CA GLU A 43 3.74 -5.21 14.04
C GLU A 43 4.70 -6.38 13.81
N LEU A 44 4.26 -7.44 13.13
CA LEU A 44 5.14 -8.53 12.73
C LEU A 44 6.28 -8.04 11.82
N ILE A 45 5.98 -7.14 10.88
CA ILE A 45 6.99 -6.51 10.02
C ILE A 45 7.98 -5.67 10.85
N ARG A 46 7.49 -4.87 11.80
CA ARG A 46 8.35 -4.05 12.68
C ARG A 46 9.22 -4.92 13.57
N SER A 47 8.72 -6.07 14.04
CA SER A 47 9.46 -7.02 14.86
C SER A 47 10.68 -7.63 14.15
N ALA A 48 10.74 -7.57 12.82
CA ALA A 48 11.90 -7.98 12.02
C ALA A 48 13.07 -6.99 12.08
N GLY A 49 12.97 -5.91 12.86
CA GLY A 49 14.04 -4.93 13.06
C GLY A 49 14.08 -3.79 12.03
N THR A 50 13.09 -3.72 11.14
CA THR A 50 12.94 -2.65 10.15
C THR A 50 11.90 -1.62 10.58
N GLN A 51 12.09 -0.36 10.20
CA GLN A 51 11.05 0.65 10.38
C GLN A 51 9.91 0.43 9.39
N CYS A 52 8.67 0.47 9.87
CA CYS A 52 7.49 0.39 9.03
C CYS A 52 6.50 1.50 9.39
N VAL A 53 6.38 2.48 8.49
CA VAL A 53 5.45 3.61 8.59
C VAL A 53 4.29 3.36 7.64
N THR A 54 3.06 3.43 8.16
CA THR A 54 1.86 3.08 7.40
C THR A 54 0.90 4.27 7.30
N PHE A 55 0.22 4.37 6.16
CA PHE A 55 -0.74 5.43 5.87
C PHE A 55 -2.04 4.82 5.35
N ASN A 56 -3.09 4.82 6.17
CA ASN A 56 -4.44 4.45 5.73
C ASN A 56 -5.10 5.64 5.00
N THR A 57 -4.91 5.72 3.69
CA THR A 57 -5.35 6.85 2.86
C THR A 57 -5.57 6.47 1.40
N ASP A 58 -6.37 7.27 0.70
CA ASP A 58 -6.60 7.08 -0.72
C ASP A 58 -5.43 7.63 -1.53
N ALA A 59 -4.53 6.74 -1.97
CA ALA A 59 -3.38 7.08 -2.80
C ALA A 59 -3.77 7.62 -4.20
N LEU A 60 -5.03 7.48 -4.63
CA LEU A 60 -5.49 8.04 -5.90
C LEU A 60 -5.94 9.50 -5.77
N ASN A 61 -6.18 9.99 -4.56
CA ASN A 61 -6.56 11.37 -4.31
C ASN A 61 -5.32 12.28 -4.26
N LYS A 62 -5.26 13.30 -5.13
CA LYS A 62 -4.09 14.19 -5.29
C LYS A 62 -3.72 14.92 -4.00
N GLN A 63 -4.69 15.55 -3.34
CA GLN A 63 -4.46 16.34 -2.13
C GLN A 63 -3.98 15.46 -0.96
N LYS A 64 -4.51 14.23 -0.86
CA LYS A 64 -4.05 13.26 0.14
C LYS A 64 -2.65 12.76 -0.16
N ARG A 65 -2.30 12.53 -1.44
CA ARG A 65 -0.93 12.16 -1.82
C ARG A 65 0.08 13.21 -1.39
N GLU A 66 -0.18 14.49 -1.66
CA GLU A 66 0.71 15.59 -1.29
C GLU A 66 1.03 15.56 0.21
N LYS A 67 0.01 15.41 1.07
CA LYS A 67 0.19 15.29 2.52
C LYS A 67 1.04 14.07 2.93
N VAL A 68 0.87 12.93 2.26
CA VAL A 68 1.70 11.75 2.53
C VAL A 68 3.14 11.99 2.10
N PHE A 69 3.37 12.64 0.96
CA PHE A 69 4.73 12.98 0.52
C PHE A 69 5.44 13.91 1.50
N ASP A 70 4.74 14.88 2.08
CA ASP A 70 5.30 15.74 3.13
C ASP A 70 5.76 14.90 4.34
N GLN A 71 4.88 14.00 4.83
CA GLN A 71 5.20 13.11 5.95
C GLN A 71 6.35 12.16 5.65
N ILE A 72 6.41 11.61 4.44
CA ILE A 72 7.50 10.76 3.97
C ILE A 72 8.80 11.57 3.94
N THR A 73 8.79 12.77 3.37
CA THR A 73 9.98 13.62 3.26
C THR A 73 10.52 14.03 4.63
N THR A 74 9.64 14.31 5.59
CA THR A 74 10.05 14.56 6.99
C THR A 74 10.61 13.31 7.67
N SER A 75 10.09 12.13 7.33
CA SER A 75 10.52 10.86 7.92
C SER A 75 11.82 10.30 7.31
N LEU A 76 12.10 10.60 6.04
CA LEU A 76 13.36 10.23 5.39
C LEU A 76 14.52 11.02 6.01
N GLY A 77 15.60 10.31 6.35
CA GLY A 77 16.84 10.94 6.78
C GLY A 77 17.48 11.77 5.67
N LYS A 78 18.32 12.74 6.05
CA LYS A 78 19.04 13.58 5.09
C LYS A 78 19.93 12.72 4.19
N GLY A 79 19.69 12.77 2.88
CA GLY A 79 20.43 12.00 1.88
C GLY A 79 19.91 10.58 1.64
N GLU A 80 18.91 10.13 2.40
CA GLU A 80 18.22 8.88 2.12
C GLU A 80 17.33 9.00 0.88
N LYS A 81 17.11 7.86 0.20
CA LYS A 81 16.31 7.79 -1.02
C LYS A 81 15.41 6.57 -0.98
N ILE A 82 14.26 6.67 -1.64
CA ILE A 82 13.42 5.50 -1.89
C ILE A 82 14.09 4.62 -2.94
N LYS A 83 14.52 3.42 -2.54
CA LYS A 83 15.20 2.46 -3.43
C LYS A 83 14.24 1.66 -4.31
N VAL A 84 13.04 1.39 -3.79
CA VAL A 84 12.03 0.54 -4.44
C VAL A 84 10.65 1.13 -4.24
N VAL A 85 9.87 1.19 -5.32
CA VAL A 85 8.44 1.52 -5.31
C VAL A 85 7.67 0.35 -5.91
N VAL A 86 6.69 -0.16 -5.18
CA VAL A 86 5.78 -1.21 -5.64
C VAL A 86 4.38 -0.63 -5.74
N HIS A 87 3.78 -0.67 -6.93
CA HIS A 87 2.40 -0.27 -7.16
C HIS A 87 1.50 -1.51 -7.18
N SER A 88 0.85 -1.81 -6.05
CA SER A 88 0.00 -2.98 -5.83
C SER A 88 -1.45 -2.57 -5.50
N ILE A 89 -1.91 -1.44 -6.03
CA ILE A 89 -3.31 -1.03 -5.91
C ILE A 89 -4.09 -1.63 -7.07
N ALA A 90 -5.08 -2.45 -6.76
CA ALA A 90 -6.10 -2.88 -7.70
C ALA A 90 -7.43 -2.23 -7.30
N LYS A 91 -8.00 -1.44 -8.20
CA LYS A 91 -9.32 -0.81 -8.00
C LYS A 91 -10.09 -0.88 -9.31
N GLY A 92 -11.10 -1.73 -9.35
CA GLY A 92 -11.97 -1.89 -10.50
C GLY A 92 -13.18 -2.73 -10.10
N ASN A 93 -14.29 -2.47 -10.78
CA ASN A 93 -15.46 -3.35 -10.70
C ASN A 93 -15.47 -4.17 -11.98
N LEU A 94 -15.58 -5.49 -11.85
CA LEU A 94 -15.75 -6.35 -13.00
C LEU A 94 -17.21 -6.22 -13.46
N LYS A 95 -17.42 -5.77 -14.71
CA LYS A 95 -18.74 -5.84 -15.33
C LYS A 95 -19.08 -7.31 -15.65
N PRO A 96 -20.36 -7.70 -15.68
CA PRO A 96 -20.76 -9.04 -16.11
C PRO A 96 -20.22 -9.37 -17.50
N MET A 97 -19.76 -10.60 -17.70
CA MET A 97 -19.35 -11.09 -19.04
C MET A 97 -20.56 -11.48 -19.91
N THR A 98 -21.69 -11.82 -19.30
CA THR A 98 -22.93 -12.23 -19.96
C THR A 98 -24.16 -11.71 -19.20
N GLY A 99 -25.29 -11.56 -19.89
CA GLY A 99 -26.58 -11.17 -19.28
C GLY A 99 -27.11 -9.82 -19.76
N ASP A 100 -28.26 -9.41 -19.23
CA ASP A 100 -28.90 -8.14 -19.59
C ASP A 100 -28.33 -7.00 -18.75
N GLY A 101 -27.53 -6.12 -19.36
CA GLY A 101 -26.92 -4.97 -18.70
C GLY A 101 -25.62 -4.52 -19.37
N PRO A 102 -24.94 -3.48 -18.85
CA PRO A 102 -23.64 -3.05 -19.36
C PRO A 102 -22.58 -4.16 -19.14
N LEU A 103 -22.19 -4.81 -20.23
CA LEU A 103 -21.23 -5.92 -20.24
C LEU A 103 -19.78 -5.42 -20.17
N LEU A 104 -18.89 -6.34 -19.82
CA LEU A 104 -17.45 -6.12 -19.89
C LEU A 104 -17.04 -5.81 -21.34
N GLU A 105 -16.40 -4.68 -21.52
CA GLU A 105 -15.85 -4.23 -22.81
C GLU A 105 -14.33 -4.34 -22.75
N HIS A 106 -13.72 -4.72 -23.87
CA HIS A 106 -12.27 -4.63 -24.03
C HIS A 106 -11.91 -3.16 -24.29
N GLU A 107 -11.26 -2.51 -23.33
CA GLU A 107 -10.53 -1.27 -23.58
C GLU A 107 -9.09 -1.66 -23.98
N ASP A 108 -8.75 -1.49 -25.26
CA ASP A 108 -7.37 -1.58 -25.77
C ASP A 108 -6.55 -0.34 -25.39
#